data_AF-E2CM17-F1
#
_entry.id   AF-E2CM17-F1
#
_cell.length_a   1.000
_cell.length_b   1.000
_cell.length_c   1.000
_cell.angle_alpha   90.00
_cell.angle_beta   90.00
_cell.angle_gamma   90.00
#
_symmetry.space_group_name_H-M   'P 1'
#
loop_
_entity.id
_entity.type
_entity.pdbx_description
1 polymer ?
#
loop_
_entity_poly.entity_id
_entity_poly.type
_entity_poly.pdbx_seq_one_letter_code
_entity_poly.pdbx_strand_id
1 'polypeptide(L)'
;MAQRPIKVEFDGARGAKLAARLDMPAGQVRAYALFAHCFTCSKDIAAARHIAGALSAEGIAVLRFDFTGLGGSGGDFSSTDFSSNVEDLNKAVQYLRDNFEGPQLLIGHSLGGAAVLAAAGDIPEVRAVATIGAPSDADHVVHNFGAKLDEIREKGVSEVSLAGRPFTIRREFVDDLETQRVRDRVSALGKALLVLHAPLDTTVGIENASNIFMAAKHPKSFVSLDKADHLLSREEDAAYAARVIASWASGYLDVETSTLSEQPPEGLEGVEVRETGLGKFQSTVAVGSHRLIADEPVSYGGFDSGPTPYDFLSTALGACTTMTLRLYADRKNLPISNISTTVLHAKVHASDCDECSDEAKEKGGRIDRFERLISYDGDVDAETRARILEIADKCPVHKTLEAGSAVVTKEKP
;
A
#
# COMPACT_ATOMS: atom_id res chain seq x y z
N MET A 1 -8.88 4.92 -1.20
CA MET A 1 -9.11 3.58 -1.77
C MET A 1 -7.75 2.90 -1.91
N ALA A 2 -7.60 1.65 -1.47
CA ALA A 2 -6.32 0.95 -1.59
C ALA A 2 -6.08 0.59 -3.07
N GLN A 3 -4.94 1.01 -3.62
CA GLN A 3 -4.54 0.69 -4.99
C GLN A 3 -4.43 -0.84 -5.18
N ARG A 4 -4.67 -1.31 -6.41
CA ARG A 4 -4.49 -2.73 -6.72
C ARG A 4 -2.98 -3.05 -6.76
N PRO A 5 -2.49 -4.02 -5.97
CA PRO A 5 -1.06 -4.29 -5.91
C PRO A 5 -0.51 -4.79 -7.26
N ILE A 6 0.67 -4.30 -7.64
CA ILE A 6 1.37 -4.68 -8.87
C ILE A 6 1.92 -6.10 -8.69
N LYS A 7 1.72 -6.95 -9.70
CA LYS A 7 2.30 -8.30 -9.71
C LYS A 7 3.74 -8.23 -10.20
N VAL A 8 4.68 -8.75 -9.42
CA VAL A 8 6.10 -8.81 -9.81
C VAL A 8 6.66 -10.19 -9.50
N GLU A 9 7.74 -10.56 -10.19
CA GLU A 9 8.45 -11.82 -10.00
C GLU A 9 9.97 -11.60 -10.06
N PHE A 10 10.72 -12.35 -9.26
CA PHE A 10 12.19 -12.29 -9.23
C PHE A 10 12.81 -13.65 -8.92
N ASP A 11 14.12 -13.81 -9.14
CA ASP A 11 14.82 -15.07 -8.86
C ASP A 11 15.12 -15.21 -7.36
N GLY A 12 14.69 -16.32 -6.78
CA GLY A 12 15.00 -16.75 -5.41
C GLY A 12 16.40 -17.33 -5.28
N ALA A 13 16.77 -17.68 -4.04
CA ALA A 13 18.09 -18.14 -3.66
C ALA A 13 18.54 -19.38 -4.45
N ARG A 14 17.61 -20.32 -4.67
CA ARG A 14 17.86 -21.59 -5.39
C ARG A 14 17.39 -21.58 -6.84
N GLY A 15 17.20 -20.40 -7.42
CA GLY A 15 16.81 -20.23 -8.83
C GLY A 15 15.33 -20.45 -9.14
N ALA A 16 14.50 -20.70 -8.12
CA ALA A 16 13.04 -20.68 -8.28
C ALA A 16 12.54 -19.23 -8.48
N LYS A 17 11.51 -19.04 -9.31
CA LYS A 17 10.84 -17.73 -9.42
C LYS A 17 9.98 -17.48 -8.20
N LEU A 18 10.19 -16.34 -7.54
CA LEU A 18 9.42 -15.89 -6.40
C LEU A 18 8.35 -14.91 -6.85
N ALA A 19 7.10 -15.18 -6.46
CA ALA A 19 5.96 -14.34 -6.77
C ALA A 19 5.75 -13.28 -5.69
N ALA A 20 5.55 -12.04 -6.12
CA ALA A 20 5.40 -10.91 -5.23
C ALA A 20 4.27 -9.95 -5.64
N ARG A 21 3.96 -9.06 -4.71
CA ARG A 21 3.01 -7.96 -4.83
C ARG A 21 3.68 -6.70 -4.33
N LEU A 22 3.70 -5.67 -5.17
CA LEU A 22 4.16 -4.34 -4.79
C LEU A 22 2.95 -3.43 -4.62
N ASP A 23 2.66 -3.06 -3.38
CA ASP A 23 1.65 -2.08 -3.02
C ASP A 23 2.28 -0.69 -3.07
N MET A 24 1.79 0.17 -3.97
CA MET A 24 2.28 1.54 -4.12
C MET A 24 1.37 2.53 -3.39
N PRO A 25 1.93 3.62 -2.82
CA PRO A 25 1.12 4.68 -2.25
C PRO A 25 0.41 5.50 -3.33
N ALA A 26 -0.72 6.10 -2.96
CA ALA A 26 -1.36 7.16 -3.74
C ALA A 26 -0.62 8.48 -3.50
N GLY A 27 0.59 8.60 -4.04
CA GLY A 27 1.40 9.81 -3.91
C GLY A 27 2.90 9.58 -3.97
N GLN A 28 3.68 10.49 -3.37
CA GLN A 28 5.14 10.33 -3.27
C GLN A 28 5.47 9.09 -2.44
N VAL A 29 6.36 8.25 -2.96
CA VAL A 29 6.97 7.17 -2.17
C VAL A 29 7.97 7.81 -1.22
N ARG A 30 7.68 7.75 0.08
CA ARG A 30 8.55 8.27 1.14
C ARG A 30 9.61 7.27 1.56
N ALA A 31 9.32 5.98 1.41
CA ALA A 31 10.21 4.88 1.73
C ALA A 31 9.68 3.59 1.10
N TYR A 32 10.58 2.61 0.96
CA TYR A 32 10.23 1.24 0.64
C TYR A 32 10.27 0.37 1.89
N ALA A 33 9.32 -0.56 1.97
CA ALA A 33 9.25 -1.58 2.99
C ALA A 33 9.23 -2.97 2.33
N LEU A 34 9.91 -3.92 2.97
CA LEU A 34 9.81 -5.33 2.62
C LEU A 34 9.02 -6.05 3.72
N PHE A 35 7.96 -6.74 3.33
CA PHE A 35 7.16 -7.52 4.24
C PHE A 35 7.27 -9.03 3.95
N ALA A 36 8.07 -9.70 4.77
CA ALA A 36 8.15 -11.15 4.87
C ALA A 36 6.98 -11.68 5.73
N HIS A 37 5.89 -12.08 5.10
CA HIS A 37 4.74 -12.64 5.81
C HIS A 37 5.00 -14.08 6.28
N CYS A 38 4.03 -14.64 7.02
CA CYS A 38 4.13 -16.00 7.53
C CYS A 38 4.33 -17.05 6.42
N PHE A 39 5.19 -18.02 6.71
CA PHE A 39 5.60 -19.15 5.86
C PHE A 39 4.48 -20.15 5.54
N THR A 40 3.29 -19.93 6.08
CA THR A 40 2.09 -20.74 5.77
C THR A 40 0.98 -19.95 5.11
N CYS A 41 1.22 -18.66 4.96
CA CYS A 41 0.30 -17.72 4.38
C CYS A 41 0.70 -17.46 2.94
N SER A 42 -0.29 -17.20 2.10
CA SER A 42 -0.04 -16.53 0.81
C SER A 42 0.16 -15.04 1.10
N LYS A 43 0.91 -14.34 0.28
CA LYS A 43 0.95 -12.87 0.26
C LYS A 43 -0.45 -12.28 0.25
N ASP A 44 -1.45 -12.97 -0.30
CA ASP A 44 -2.82 -12.48 -0.42
C ASP A 44 -3.67 -12.61 0.87
N ILE A 45 -3.11 -13.07 2.00
CA ILE A 45 -3.84 -13.10 3.28
C ILE A 45 -4.34 -11.72 3.69
N ALA A 46 -5.49 -11.68 4.37
CA ALA A 46 -6.12 -10.43 4.79
C ALA A 46 -5.16 -9.54 5.58
N ALA A 47 -4.49 -10.09 6.60
CA ALA A 47 -3.53 -9.34 7.40
C ALA A 47 -2.43 -8.68 6.57
N ALA A 48 -1.84 -9.42 5.62
CA ALA A 48 -0.78 -8.90 4.76
C ALA A 48 -1.28 -7.76 3.84
N ARG A 49 -2.49 -7.90 3.29
CA ARG A 49 -3.12 -6.84 2.49
C ARG A 49 -3.47 -5.60 3.31
N HIS A 50 -3.98 -5.76 4.53
CA HIS A 50 -4.33 -4.63 5.41
C HIS A 50 -3.08 -3.87 5.86
N ILE A 51 -2.01 -4.58 6.24
CA ILE A 51 -0.73 -3.97 6.61
C ILE A 51 -0.13 -3.19 5.45
N ALA A 52 -0.03 -3.82 4.27
CA ALA A 52 0.50 -3.13 3.09
C ALA A 52 -0.36 -1.93 2.67
N GLY A 53 -1.69 -2.05 2.74
CA GLY A 53 -2.62 -0.98 2.45
C GLY A 53 -2.48 0.22 3.39
N ALA A 54 -2.32 0.00 4.71
CA ALA A 54 -2.15 1.10 5.66
C ALA A 54 -0.80 1.80 5.49
N LEU A 55 0.27 1.05 5.24
CA LEU A 55 1.60 1.62 4.96
C LEU A 55 1.59 2.43 3.66
N SER A 56 0.93 1.91 2.62
CA SER A 56 0.76 2.62 1.35
C SER A 56 -0.06 3.91 1.52
N ALA A 57 -1.03 3.93 2.44
CA ALA A 57 -1.76 5.16 2.76
C ALA A 57 -0.87 6.24 3.42
N GLU A 58 0.21 5.84 4.10
CA GLU A 58 1.19 6.74 4.73
C GLU A 58 2.37 7.12 3.81
N GLY A 59 2.31 6.73 2.53
CA GLY A 59 3.34 7.01 1.54
C GLY A 59 4.47 5.97 1.47
N ILE A 60 4.31 4.80 2.10
CA ILE A 60 5.33 3.74 2.11
C ILE A 60 4.98 2.67 1.08
N ALA A 61 5.82 2.47 0.08
CA ALA A 61 5.66 1.38 -0.88
C ALA A 61 6.03 0.04 -0.20
N VAL A 62 5.23 -1.01 -0.38
CA VAL A 62 5.42 -2.28 0.32
C VAL A 62 5.55 -3.43 -0.66
N LEU A 63 6.69 -4.09 -0.66
CA LEU A 63 6.88 -5.37 -1.36
C LEU A 63 6.53 -6.53 -0.43
N ARG A 64 5.55 -7.34 -0.82
CA ARG A 64 5.21 -8.62 -0.20
C ARG A 64 5.55 -9.74 -1.15
N PHE A 65 6.20 -10.80 -0.68
CA PHE A 65 6.59 -11.92 -1.53
C PHE A 65 6.33 -13.25 -0.85
N ASP A 66 5.98 -14.26 -1.65
CA ASP A 66 5.90 -15.64 -1.20
C ASP A 66 7.33 -16.25 -1.21
N PHE A 67 7.78 -16.87 -0.11
CA PHE A 67 9.08 -17.60 -0.11
C PHE A 67 9.05 -18.80 -1.06
N THR A 68 10.23 -19.37 -1.36
CA THR A 68 10.36 -20.55 -2.22
C THR A 68 9.38 -21.66 -1.82
N GLY A 69 8.63 -22.17 -2.80
CA GLY A 69 7.67 -23.27 -2.60
C GLY A 69 6.39 -22.91 -1.86
N LEU A 70 6.13 -21.63 -1.61
CA LEU A 70 4.90 -21.14 -0.99
C LEU A 70 4.06 -20.30 -1.96
N GLY A 71 2.74 -20.33 -1.78
CA GLY A 71 1.83 -19.44 -2.48
C GLY A 71 1.95 -19.53 -4.01
N GLY A 72 2.34 -18.42 -4.65
CA GLY A 72 2.58 -18.35 -6.09
C GLY A 72 4.05 -18.56 -6.51
N SER A 73 4.96 -18.75 -5.56
CA SER A 73 6.39 -18.97 -5.84
C SER A 73 6.64 -20.41 -6.27
N GLY A 74 7.56 -20.58 -7.22
CA GLY A 74 8.04 -21.89 -7.65
C GLY A 74 8.93 -22.56 -6.61
N GLY A 75 9.33 -23.81 -6.91
CA GLY A 75 10.17 -24.63 -6.04
C GLY A 75 9.36 -25.51 -5.08
N ASP A 76 10.07 -26.19 -4.18
CA ASP A 76 9.47 -27.05 -3.15
C ASP A 76 9.93 -26.58 -1.77
N PHE A 77 8.99 -26.13 -0.94
CA PHE A 77 9.28 -25.66 0.41
C PHE A 77 9.93 -26.75 1.27
N SER A 78 9.57 -28.02 1.05
CA SER A 78 10.17 -29.14 1.78
C SER A 78 11.67 -29.27 1.54
N SER A 79 12.18 -28.72 0.44
CA SER A 79 13.61 -28.74 0.10
C SER A 79 14.37 -27.54 0.66
N THR A 80 13.70 -26.57 1.27
CA THR A 80 14.30 -25.35 1.83
C THR A 80 14.74 -25.51 3.28
N ASP A 81 15.65 -24.65 3.70
CA ASP A 81 16.10 -24.44 5.08
C ASP A 81 15.92 -22.97 5.48
N PHE A 82 16.15 -22.61 6.74
CA PHE A 82 15.91 -21.24 7.18
C PHE A 82 16.87 -20.23 6.52
N SER A 83 18.12 -20.61 6.31
CA SER A 83 19.17 -19.83 5.65
C SER A 83 18.79 -19.49 4.21
N SER A 84 18.32 -20.46 3.43
CA SER A 84 17.82 -20.20 2.08
C SER A 84 16.58 -19.30 2.04
N ASN A 85 15.76 -19.32 3.10
CA ASN A 85 14.66 -18.37 3.23
C ASN A 85 15.16 -16.95 3.56
N VAL A 86 16.19 -16.81 4.39
CA VAL A 86 16.89 -15.52 4.59
C VAL A 86 17.54 -15.04 3.28
N GLU A 87 18.09 -15.95 2.48
CA GLU A 87 18.61 -15.63 1.15
C GLU A 87 17.51 -15.18 0.18
N ASP A 88 16.32 -15.80 0.20
CA ASP A 88 15.15 -15.34 -0.57
C ASP A 88 14.72 -13.93 -0.17
N LEU A 89 14.73 -13.63 1.14
CA LEU A 89 14.50 -12.27 1.64
C LEU A 89 15.54 -11.30 1.08
N ASN A 90 16.83 -11.67 1.09
CA ASN A 90 17.88 -10.86 0.49
C ASN A 90 17.72 -10.68 -1.02
N LYS A 91 17.16 -11.67 -1.75
CA LYS A 91 16.79 -11.52 -3.16
C LYS A 91 15.65 -10.51 -3.35
N ALA A 92 14.67 -10.49 -2.45
CA ALA A 92 13.61 -9.48 -2.48
C ALA A 92 14.14 -8.07 -2.18
N VAL A 93 15.08 -7.94 -1.24
CA VAL A 93 15.81 -6.68 -0.99
C VAL A 93 16.58 -6.25 -2.23
N GLN A 94 17.29 -7.17 -2.88
CA GLN A 94 18.05 -6.85 -4.09
C GLN A 94 17.13 -6.43 -5.25
N TYR A 95 15.99 -7.09 -5.42
CA TYR A 95 14.99 -6.69 -6.40
C TYR A 95 14.51 -5.25 -6.17
N LEU A 96 14.25 -4.84 -4.92
CA LEU A 96 13.92 -3.45 -4.59
C LEU A 96 15.06 -2.49 -4.94
N ARG A 97 16.31 -2.83 -4.63
CA ARG A 97 17.48 -2.00 -4.97
C ARG A 97 17.65 -1.82 -6.48
N ASP A 98 17.45 -2.88 -7.24
CA ASP A 98 17.71 -2.87 -8.69
C ASP A 98 16.62 -2.13 -9.49
N ASN A 99 15.38 -2.13 -8.99
CA ASN A 99 14.22 -1.60 -9.72
C ASN A 99 13.63 -0.32 -9.08
N PHE A 100 13.95 -0.05 -7.82
CA PHE A 100 13.37 1.02 -7.00
C PHE A 100 14.44 1.58 -6.02
N GLU A 101 14.11 1.69 -4.72
CA GLU A 101 15.07 1.99 -3.66
C GLU A 101 15.15 0.85 -2.64
N GLY A 102 16.29 0.74 -1.95
CA GLY A 102 16.47 -0.24 -0.87
C GLY A 102 15.46 -0.03 0.27
N PRO A 103 14.95 -1.12 0.89
CA PRO A 103 13.95 -1.00 1.94
C PRO A 103 14.53 -0.36 3.21
N GLN A 104 13.85 0.68 3.71
CA GLN A 104 14.17 1.29 5.00
C GLN A 104 13.42 0.64 6.17
N LEU A 105 12.35 -0.10 5.87
CA LEU A 105 11.52 -0.82 6.84
C LEU A 105 11.46 -2.31 6.49
N LEU A 106 11.78 -3.18 7.44
CA LEU A 106 11.45 -4.60 7.35
C LEU A 106 10.28 -4.93 8.25
N ILE A 107 9.34 -5.73 7.73
CA ILE A 107 8.20 -6.23 8.49
C ILE A 107 8.22 -7.75 8.37
N GLY A 108 8.08 -8.42 9.51
CA GLY A 108 8.06 -9.87 9.55
C GLY A 108 6.91 -10.39 10.40
N HIS A 109 6.16 -11.37 9.88
CA HIS A 109 5.08 -12.03 10.63
C HIS A 109 5.40 -13.50 10.86
N SER A 110 5.17 -14.00 12.09
CA SER A 110 5.50 -15.37 12.48
C SER A 110 6.96 -15.70 12.19
N LEU A 111 7.25 -16.82 11.51
CA LEU A 111 8.60 -17.17 11.02
C LEU A 111 9.24 -16.09 10.13
N GLY A 112 8.44 -15.30 9.40
CA GLY A 112 8.94 -14.14 8.65
C GLY A 112 9.55 -13.08 9.56
N GLY A 113 9.05 -12.98 10.80
CA GLY A 113 9.61 -12.20 11.89
C GLY A 113 11.04 -12.63 12.25
N ALA A 114 11.27 -13.92 12.43
CA ALA A 114 12.61 -14.44 12.69
C ALA A 114 13.54 -14.18 11.49
N ALA A 115 13.07 -14.37 10.25
CA ALA A 115 13.85 -14.12 9.05
C ALA A 115 14.27 -12.65 8.92
N VAL A 116 13.37 -11.68 9.14
CA VAL A 116 13.74 -10.26 9.10
C VAL A 116 14.71 -9.90 10.23
N LEU A 117 14.56 -10.47 11.42
CA LEU A 117 15.49 -10.21 12.53
C LEU A 117 16.88 -10.78 12.25
N ALA A 118 16.97 -11.93 11.56
CA ALA A 118 18.23 -12.52 11.15
C ALA A 118 18.94 -11.70 10.04
N ALA A 119 18.17 -11.16 9.09
CA ALA A 119 18.70 -10.44 7.93
C ALA A 119 18.98 -8.95 8.18
N ALA A 120 18.20 -8.29 9.04
CA ALA A 120 18.17 -6.83 9.15
C ALA A 120 19.53 -6.17 9.44
N GLY A 121 20.40 -6.84 10.21
CA GLY A 121 21.73 -6.33 10.55
C GLY A 121 22.65 -6.20 9.34
N ASP A 122 22.42 -7.01 8.29
CA ASP A 122 23.25 -7.09 7.09
C ASP A 122 22.74 -6.17 5.96
N ILE A 123 21.63 -5.45 6.19
CA ILE A 123 21.00 -4.55 5.21
C ILE A 123 21.20 -3.10 5.66
N PRO A 124 22.15 -2.35 5.08
CA PRO A 124 22.54 -1.04 5.60
C PRO A 124 21.41 0.00 5.54
N GLU A 125 20.56 -0.05 4.52
CA GLU A 125 19.45 0.88 4.28
C GLU A 125 18.31 0.74 5.30
N VAL A 126 18.17 -0.43 5.93
CA VAL A 126 17.12 -0.67 6.92
C VAL A 126 17.38 0.19 8.14
N ARG A 127 16.36 0.91 8.60
CA ARG A 127 16.38 1.76 9.80
C ARG A 127 15.48 1.24 10.89
N ALA A 128 14.38 0.60 10.49
CA ALA A 128 13.36 0.10 11.39
C ALA A 128 12.97 -1.34 11.03
N VAL A 129 12.68 -2.13 12.06
CA VAL A 129 12.18 -3.51 11.94
C VAL A 129 10.92 -3.63 12.79
N ALA A 130 9.85 -4.18 12.22
CA ALA A 130 8.64 -4.50 12.93
C ALA A 130 8.35 -6.00 12.84
N THR A 131 8.11 -6.64 13.98
CA THR A 131 7.75 -8.06 14.02
C THR A 131 6.37 -8.26 14.60
N ILE A 132 5.60 -9.19 14.04
CA ILE A 132 4.25 -9.55 14.49
C ILE A 132 4.27 -11.05 14.83
N GLY A 133 4.02 -11.41 16.09
CA GLY A 133 3.90 -12.82 16.48
C GLY A 133 5.19 -13.63 16.23
N ALA A 134 6.36 -13.00 16.33
CA ALA A 134 7.62 -13.61 15.92
C ALA A 134 8.22 -14.51 17.00
N PRO A 135 8.78 -15.68 16.63
CA PRO A 135 9.50 -16.54 17.56
C PRO A 135 10.91 -15.99 17.86
N SER A 136 11.40 -16.17 19.08
CA SER A 136 12.71 -15.67 19.53
C SER A 136 13.88 -16.58 19.22
N ASP A 137 13.61 -17.86 18.96
CA ASP A 137 14.59 -18.90 18.77
C ASP A 137 13.97 -20.09 18.03
N ALA A 138 14.85 -21.00 17.61
CA ALA A 138 14.47 -22.24 16.97
C ALA A 138 13.59 -23.09 17.89
N ASP A 139 13.98 -23.24 19.16
CA ASP A 139 13.33 -24.10 20.15
C ASP A 139 11.83 -23.79 20.30
N HIS A 140 11.41 -22.53 20.17
CA HIS A 140 10.00 -22.16 20.19
C HIS A 140 9.25 -22.42 18.88
N VAL A 141 9.87 -22.22 17.72
CA VAL A 141 9.31 -22.65 16.43
C VAL A 141 9.08 -24.16 16.43
N VAL A 142 10.05 -24.86 17.00
CA VAL A 142 10.16 -26.29 17.22
C VAL A 142 9.10 -26.79 18.21
N HIS A 143 8.87 -26.07 19.31
CA HIS A 143 7.81 -26.40 20.27
C HIS A 143 6.41 -26.33 19.65
N ASN A 144 6.20 -25.41 18.70
CA ASN A 144 4.96 -25.29 17.94
C ASN A 144 4.73 -26.42 16.94
N PHE A 145 5.79 -27.13 16.55
CA PHE A 145 5.67 -28.37 15.77
C PHE A 145 5.18 -29.55 16.63
N GLY A 146 4.99 -29.34 17.94
CA GLY A 146 4.45 -30.31 18.89
C GLY A 146 5.41 -31.46 19.16
N ALA A 147 4.85 -32.63 19.51
CA ALA A 147 5.60 -33.86 19.80
C ALA A 147 6.31 -34.49 18.57
N LYS A 148 6.32 -33.80 17.42
CA LYS A 148 6.93 -34.29 16.19
C LYS A 148 8.41 -33.93 16.06
N LEU A 149 8.98 -33.24 17.04
CA LEU A 149 10.38 -32.86 16.95
C LEU A 149 11.33 -34.05 17.07
N ASP A 150 11.04 -34.93 18.02
CA ASP A 150 11.77 -36.18 18.18
C ASP A 150 11.64 -37.01 16.88
N GLU A 151 10.45 -36.98 16.26
CA GLU A 151 10.23 -37.60 14.96
C GLU A 151 11.06 -36.96 13.83
N ILE A 152 11.14 -35.62 13.75
CA ILE A 152 11.97 -34.92 12.75
C ILE A 152 13.45 -35.25 12.98
N ARG A 153 13.92 -35.25 14.24
CA ARG A 153 15.31 -35.56 14.59
C ARG A 153 15.67 -37.02 14.30
N GLU A 154 14.75 -37.95 14.55
CA GLU A 154 14.94 -39.40 14.36
C GLU A 154 14.77 -39.83 12.90
N LYS A 155 13.70 -39.40 12.23
CA LYS A 155 13.35 -39.81 10.85
C LYS A 155 13.92 -38.88 9.78
N GLY A 156 14.43 -37.71 10.17
CA GLY A 156 14.93 -36.66 9.27
C GLY A 156 13.85 -35.77 8.65
N VAL A 157 12.56 -36.11 8.82
CA VAL A 157 11.43 -35.39 8.21
C VAL A 157 10.13 -35.67 8.97
N SER A 158 9.26 -34.67 9.09
CA SER A 158 7.88 -34.87 9.53
C SER A 158 6.93 -33.83 8.92
N GLU A 159 5.64 -34.17 8.88
CA GLU A 159 4.57 -33.27 8.48
C GLU A 159 4.04 -32.52 9.70
N VAL A 160 4.16 -31.20 9.71
CA VAL A 160 3.68 -30.30 10.76
C VAL A 160 2.50 -29.49 10.25
N SER A 161 1.60 -29.08 11.15
CA SER A 161 0.53 -28.13 10.81
C SER A 161 0.89 -26.77 11.37
N LEU A 162 0.99 -25.78 10.50
CA LEU A 162 1.20 -24.39 10.85
C LEU A 162 0.03 -23.60 10.27
N ALA A 163 -0.69 -22.84 11.11
CA ALA A 163 -1.86 -22.07 10.70
C ALA A 163 -2.98 -22.90 10.02
N GLY A 164 -3.09 -24.19 10.38
CA GLY A 164 -4.10 -25.10 9.84
C GLY A 164 -3.77 -25.73 8.48
N ARG A 165 -2.54 -25.58 7.98
CA ARG A 165 -2.07 -26.20 6.73
C ARG A 165 -0.90 -27.17 6.99
N PRO A 166 -0.91 -28.36 6.37
CA PRO A 166 0.19 -29.32 6.51
C PRO A 166 1.41 -28.89 5.69
N PHE A 167 2.59 -29.03 6.29
CA PHE A 167 3.90 -28.77 5.67
C PHE A 167 4.90 -29.83 6.08
N THR A 168 5.75 -30.23 5.14
CA THR A 168 6.87 -31.14 5.41
C THR A 168 8.09 -30.34 5.85
N ILE A 169 8.53 -30.54 7.09
CA ILE A 169 9.76 -29.95 7.63
C ILE A 169 10.82 -31.05 7.74
N ARG A 170 12.02 -30.75 7.28
CA ARG A 170 13.19 -31.63 7.40
C ARG A 170 14.06 -31.24 8.57
N ARG A 171 14.88 -32.18 9.04
CA ARG A 171 15.83 -31.95 10.13
C ARG A 171 16.80 -30.82 9.81
N GLU A 172 17.24 -30.71 8.56
CA GLU A 172 18.16 -29.66 8.12
C GLU A 172 17.59 -28.26 8.37
N PHE A 173 16.28 -28.05 8.23
CA PHE A 173 15.64 -26.77 8.53
C PHE A 173 15.73 -26.43 10.03
N VAL A 174 15.50 -27.42 10.89
CA VAL A 174 15.54 -27.24 12.35
C VAL A 174 16.97 -26.98 12.82
N ASP A 175 17.92 -27.80 12.37
CA ASP A 175 19.34 -27.67 12.71
C ASP A 175 19.87 -26.29 12.27
N ASP A 176 19.53 -25.86 11.04
CA ASP A 176 19.94 -24.56 10.50
C ASP A 176 19.30 -23.40 11.27
N LEU A 177 18.02 -23.47 11.63
CA LEU A 177 17.35 -22.47 12.45
C LEU A 177 18.01 -22.32 13.84
N GLU A 178 18.42 -23.43 14.47
CA GLU A 178 19.14 -23.43 15.75
C GLU A 178 20.49 -22.69 15.63
N THR A 179 21.16 -22.76 14.47
CA THR A 179 22.45 -22.07 14.27
C THR A 179 22.33 -20.55 14.10
N GLN A 180 21.18 -20.03 13.69
CA GLN A 180 21.02 -18.62 13.30
C GLN A 180 20.94 -17.65 14.48
N ARG A 181 20.82 -18.18 15.71
CA ARG A 181 20.85 -17.44 16.99
C ARG A 181 20.19 -16.05 16.88
N VAL A 182 18.90 -16.02 16.59
CA VAL A 182 18.09 -14.78 16.43
C VAL A 182 18.34 -13.81 17.59
N ARG A 183 18.44 -14.31 18.82
CA ARG A 183 18.77 -13.52 20.01
C ARG A 183 20.08 -12.72 19.89
N ASP A 184 21.14 -13.35 19.37
CA ASP A 184 22.45 -12.71 19.20
C ASP A 184 22.37 -11.63 18.13
N ARG A 185 21.71 -11.93 16.99
CA ARG A 185 21.43 -10.97 15.91
C ARG A 185 20.64 -9.76 16.42
N VAL A 186 19.60 -9.97 17.21
CA VAL A 186 18.78 -8.91 17.81
C VAL A 186 19.60 -8.03 18.77
N SER A 187 20.52 -8.61 19.54
CA SER A 187 21.38 -7.86 20.47
C SER A 187 22.40 -6.94 19.78
N ALA A 188 22.76 -7.28 18.54
CA ALA A 188 23.69 -6.57 17.68
C ALA A 188 22.98 -5.76 16.57
N LEU A 189 21.64 -5.76 16.53
CA LEU A 189 20.83 -5.26 15.42
C LEU A 189 21.17 -3.81 15.02
N GLY A 190 21.32 -2.93 16.00
CA GLY A 190 21.66 -1.51 15.75
C GLY A 190 20.59 -0.71 14.99
N LYS A 191 19.37 -1.25 14.86
CA LYS A 191 18.20 -0.63 14.20
C LYS A 191 17.05 -0.44 15.18
N ALA A 192 16.08 0.42 14.86
CA ALA A 192 14.87 0.56 15.66
C ALA A 192 14.01 -0.71 15.57
N LEU A 193 13.50 -1.20 16.70
CA LEU A 193 12.70 -2.43 16.75
C LEU A 193 11.33 -2.22 17.38
N LEU A 194 10.28 -2.64 16.68
CA LEU A 194 8.91 -2.75 17.21
C LEU A 194 8.49 -4.21 17.25
N VAL A 195 8.15 -4.68 18.45
CA VAL A 195 7.61 -6.03 18.68
C VAL A 195 6.12 -5.93 18.92
N LEU A 196 5.30 -6.50 18.05
CA LEU A 196 3.85 -6.64 18.23
C LEU A 196 3.51 -8.10 18.50
N HIS A 197 2.74 -8.37 19.55
CA HIS A 197 2.40 -9.74 19.90
C HIS A 197 1.11 -9.81 20.72
N ALA A 198 0.30 -10.84 20.48
CA ALA A 198 -0.92 -11.07 21.26
C ALA A 198 -0.61 -11.94 22.50
N PRO A 199 -1.04 -11.54 23.72
CA PRO A 199 -0.87 -12.37 24.91
C PRO A 199 -1.64 -13.70 24.86
N LEU A 200 -2.65 -13.80 24.00
CA LEU A 200 -3.47 -15.00 23.80
C LEU A 200 -3.06 -15.82 22.56
N ASP A 201 -1.91 -15.53 21.97
CA ASP A 201 -1.37 -16.29 20.84
C ASP A 201 -1.07 -17.74 21.27
N THR A 202 -1.83 -18.69 20.74
CA THR A 202 -1.69 -20.13 21.02
C THR A 202 -0.74 -20.83 20.05
N THR A 203 -0.27 -20.10 19.02
CA THR A 203 0.78 -20.59 18.13
C THR A 203 2.10 -20.15 18.71
N VAL A 204 2.49 -18.88 18.62
CA VAL A 204 3.76 -18.41 19.19
C VAL A 204 3.48 -17.70 20.51
N GLY A 205 3.87 -18.31 21.63
CA GLY A 205 3.61 -17.74 22.95
C GLY A 205 4.28 -16.38 23.20
N ILE A 206 3.68 -15.56 24.06
CA ILE A 206 4.07 -14.18 24.36
C ILE A 206 5.48 -14.04 24.97
N GLU A 207 6.01 -15.11 25.54
CA GLU A 207 7.38 -15.19 26.03
C GLU A 207 8.41 -14.91 24.92
N ASN A 208 8.09 -15.24 23.66
CA ASN A 208 8.95 -14.96 22.51
C ASN A 208 9.13 -13.45 22.31
N ALA A 209 8.04 -12.67 22.39
CA ALA A 209 8.11 -11.22 22.34
C ALA A 209 8.97 -10.65 23.46
N SER A 210 8.83 -11.21 24.67
CA SER A 210 9.64 -10.82 25.82
C SER A 210 11.12 -11.10 25.59
N ASN A 211 11.46 -12.27 25.06
CA ASN A 211 12.84 -12.66 24.75
C ASN A 211 13.46 -11.74 23.69
N ILE A 212 12.75 -11.46 22.59
CA ILE A 212 13.18 -10.54 21.53
C ILE A 212 13.39 -9.13 22.12
N PHE A 213 12.39 -8.61 22.85
CA PHE A 213 12.44 -7.27 23.42
C PHE A 213 13.58 -7.12 24.44
N MET A 214 13.82 -8.13 25.28
CA MET A 214 14.89 -8.10 26.27
C MET A 214 16.27 -8.22 25.63
N ALA A 215 16.42 -8.97 24.54
CA ALA A 215 17.66 -9.08 23.80
C ALA A 215 18.01 -7.78 23.05
N ALA A 216 17.01 -7.04 22.57
CA ALA A 216 17.22 -5.82 21.79
C ALA A 216 17.79 -4.66 22.64
N LYS A 217 18.51 -3.75 21.99
CA LYS A 217 18.93 -2.45 22.55
C LYS A 217 17.95 -1.35 22.12
N HIS A 218 18.00 -0.18 22.76
CA HIS A 218 17.19 0.96 22.32
C HIS A 218 17.67 1.52 20.96
N PRO A 219 16.75 2.08 20.14
CA PRO A 219 15.31 2.23 20.38
C PRO A 219 14.52 0.94 20.12
N LYS A 220 13.74 0.52 21.12
CA LYS A 220 12.89 -0.67 21.08
C LYS A 220 11.52 -0.38 21.68
N SER A 221 10.47 -0.97 21.10
CA SER A 221 9.09 -0.78 21.51
C SER A 221 8.35 -2.12 21.51
N PHE A 222 7.36 -2.25 22.39
CA PHE A 222 6.47 -3.41 22.44
C PHE A 222 5.01 -2.94 22.42
N VAL A 223 4.17 -3.61 21.64
CA VAL A 223 2.73 -3.36 21.57
C VAL A 223 1.98 -4.69 21.71
N SER A 224 1.11 -4.76 22.71
CA SER A 224 0.18 -5.88 22.86
C SER A 224 -0.93 -5.80 21.80
N LEU A 225 -1.26 -6.94 21.21
CA LEU A 225 -2.39 -7.10 20.28
C LEU A 225 -3.66 -7.65 20.97
N ASP A 226 -3.68 -7.62 22.31
CA ASP A 226 -4.81 -8.03 23.16
C ASP A 226 -5.39 -9.41 22.82
N LYS A 227 -6.54 -9.45 22.14
CA LYS A 227 -7.30 -10.68 21.84
C LYS A 227 -7.05 -11.21 20.43
N ALA A 228 -6.17 -10.59 19.66
CA ALA A 228 -5.88 -11.03 18.30
C ALA A 228 -5.34 -12.47 18.30
N ASP A 229 -5.71 -13.24 17.28
CA ASP A 229 -5.10 -14.54 17.04
C ASP A 229 -3.75 -14.41 16.31
N HIS A 230 -3.01 -15.51 16.20
CA HIS A 230 -1.70 -15.53 15.56
C HIS A 230 -1.69 -14.97 14.14
N LEU A 231 -2.79 -15.16 13.40
CA LEU A 231 -2.88 -14.82 11.98
C LEU A 231 -3.50 -13.45 11.71
N LEU A 232 -3.89 -12.71 12.76
CA LEU A 232 -4.68 -11.49 12.65
C LEU A 232 -5.90 -11.71 11.75
N SER A 233 -6.67 -12.77 12.01
CA SER A 233 -7.80 -13.17 11.16
C SER A 233 -8.93 -12.13 11.13
N ARG A 234 -9.04 -11.32 12.19
CA ARG A 234 -10.01 -10.24 12.30
C ARG A 234 -9.44 -8.97 11.67
N GLU A 235 -10.21 -8.37 10.76
CA GLU A 235 -9.82 -7.16 10.03
C GLU A 235 -9.43 -5.99 10.96
N GLU A 236 -10.13 -5.83 12.10
CA GLU A 236 -9.84 -4.78 13.07
C GLU A 236 -8.44 -4.92 13.70
N ASP A 237 -8.02 -6.15 14.01
CA ASP A 237 -6.73 -6.44 14.64
C ASP A 237 -5.59 -6.21 13.64
N ALA A 238 -5.78 -6.68 12.40
CA ALA A 238 -4.88 -6.41 11.29
C ALA A 238 -4.73 -4.90 11.01
N ALA A 239 -5.85 -4.18 10.96
CA ALA A 239 -5.86 -2.74 10.73
C ALA A 239 -5.22 -1.95 11.88
N TYR A 240 -5.40 -2.39 13.12
CA TYR A 240 -4.73 -1.81 14.28
C TYR A 240 -3.21 -1.99 14.20
N ALA A 241 -2.73 -3.23 14.02
CA ALA A 241 -1.30 -3.52 13.87
C ALA A 241 -0.69 -2.69 12.73
N ALA A 242 -1.39 -2.62 11.60
CA ALA A 242 -0.98 -1.85 10.43
C ALA A 242 -0.78 -0.35 10.73
N ARG A 243 -1.77 0.30 11.37
CA ARG A 243 -1.67 1.73 11.75
C ARG A 243 -0.56 1.99 12.77
N VAL A 244 -0.41 1.10 13.75
CA VAL A 244 0.67 1.19 14.76
C VAL A 244 2.03 1.12 14.09
N ILE A 245 2.25 0.13 13.21
CA ILE A 245 3.53 -0.03 12.49
C ILE A 245 3.82 1.19 11.64
N ALA A 246 2.85 1.65 10.84
CA ALA A 246 3.05 2.79 9.94
C ALA A 246 3.37 4.07 10.72
N SER A 247 2.61 4.35 11.79
CA SER A 247 2.81 5.53 12.64
C SER A 247 4.16 5.47 13.36
N TRP A 248 4.52 4.32 13.94
CA TRP A 248 5.79 4.14 14.64
C TRP A 248 6.99 4.24 13.68
N ALA A 249 6.92 3.59 12.51
CA ALA A 249 8.00 3.60 11.54
C ALA A 249 8.30 5.00 11.04
N SER A 250 7.28 5.86 10.90
CA SER A 250 7.43 7.24 10.40
C SER A 250 8.48 8.08 11.14
N GLY A 251 8.80 7.76 12.40
CA GLY A 251 9.85 8.43 13.19
C GLY A 251 11.28 8.00 12.88
N TYR A 252 11.47 6.94 12.08
CA TYR A 252 12.78 6.34 11.77
C TYR A 252 13.09 6.26 10.28
N LEU A 253 12.08 6.37 9.42
CA LEU A 253 12.29 6.41 7.99
C LEU A 253 12.77 7.81 7.63
N ASP A 254 13.85 7.90 6.86
CA ASP A 254 14.17 9.19 6.31
C ASP A 254 13.10 9.48 5.29
N VAL A 255 12.35 10.54 5.58
CA VAL A 255 11.82 11.39 4.53
C VAL A 255 13.01 12.16 3.97
N GLU A 256 14.04 11.44 3.49
CA GLU A 256 14.90 12.05 2.51
C GLU A 256 13.96 12.40 1.39
N THR A 257 13.98 13.68 1.09
CA THR A 257 13.45 14.35 -0.07
C THR A 257 14.13 13.74 -1.30
N SER A 258 14.09 12.41 -1.46
CA SER A 258 14.65 11.69 -2.58
C SER A 258 13.81 12.11 -3.77
N THR A 259 14.41 12.98 -4.57
CA THR A 259 13.83 13.70 -5.69
C THR A 259 12.72 14.70 -5.34
N LEU A 260 13.12 15.81 -4.72
CA LEU A 260 12.84 17.11 -5.35
C LEU A 260 13.51 17.15 -6.74
N SER A 261 13.20 16.21 -7.65
CA SER A 261 13.61 16.35 -9.05
C SER A 261 12.57 17.26 -9.69
N GLU A 262 13.02 18.49 -9.94
CA GLU A 262 12.27 19.59 -10.53
C GLU A 262 11.03 19.97 -9.72
N GLN A 263 11.25 20.81 -8.69
CA GLN A 263 10.31 21.93 -8.54
C GLN A 263 10.06 22.47 -9.97
N PRO A 264 8.81 22.55 -10.45
CA PRO A 264 8.56 23.24 -11.71
C PRO A 264 9.26 24.60 -11.59
N PRO A 265 9.98 25.04 -12.64
CA PRO A 265 10.79 26.25 -12.57
C PRO A 265 10.01 27.35 -11.86
N GLU A 266 10.62 27.92 -10.82
CA GLU A 266 9.97 28.90 -9.94
C GLU A 266 9.17 29.90 -10.78
N GLY A 267 7.84 29.91 -10.57
CA GLY A 267 6.94 30.84 -11.23
C GLY A 267 6.03 30.27 -12.33
N LEU A 268 5.99 28.96 -12.57
CA LEU A 268 4.98 28.34 -13.44
C LEU A 268 4.05 27.39 -12.68
N GLU A 269 2.80 27.80 -12.49
CA GLU A 269 1.70 26.92 -12.08
C GLU A 269 1.46 25.87 -13.18
N GLY A 270 1.86 24.61 -12.92
CA GLY A 270 1.76 23.54 -13.92
C GLY A 270 1.53 22.17 -13.30
N VAL A 271 1.04 21.25 -14.13
CA VAL A 271 0.85 19.84 -13.79
C VAL A 271 1.80 19.01 -14.65
N GLU A 272 2.61 18.16 -14.03
CA GLU A 272 3.43 17.18 -14.73
C GLU A 272 2.77 15.80 -14.64
N VAL A 273 2.70 15.10 -15.77
CA VAL A 273 2.18 13.73 -15.85
C VAL A 273 3.24 12.86 -16.52
N ARG A 274 3.61 11.75 -15.87
CA ARG A 274 4.60 10.79 -16.37
C ARG A 274 4.04 9.38 -16.32
N GLU A 275 4.28 8.60 -17.37
CA GLU A 275 3.97 7.17 -17.35
C GLU A 275 4.74 6.46 -16.23
N THR A 276 4.14 5.42 -15.66
CA THR A 276 4.82 4.61 -14.62
C THR A 276 5.73 3.54 -15.20
N GLY A 277 5.53 3.16 -16.48
CA GLY A 277 6.16 2.00 -17.10
C GLY A 277 5.62 0.64 -16.60
N LEU A 278 4.67 0.65 -15.66
CA LEU A 278 4.14 -0.56 -15.01
C LEU A 278 2.84 -1.04 -15.66
N GLY A 279 2.09 -0.13 -16.30
CA GLY A 279 0.85 -0.40 -16.99
C GLY A 279 0.73 0.43 -18.26
N LYS A 280 -0.16 0.02 -19.17
CA LYS A 280 -0.29 0.65 -20.49
C LYS A 280 -0.67 2.14 -20.42
N PHE A 281 -1.48 2.52 -19.43
CA PHE A 281 -2.00 3.89 -19.28
C PHE A 281 -1.77 4.49 -17.90
N GLN A 282 -1.20 3.72 -16.97
CA GLN A 282 -0.99 4.18 -15.61
C GLN A 282 0.08 5.28 -15.59
N SER A 283 -0.27 6.41 -14.97
CA SER A 283 0.56 7.60 -14.91
C SER A 283 0.60 8.19 -13.51
N THR A 284 1.75 8.73 -13.13
CA THR A 284 1.91 9.60 -11.96
C THR A 284 1.64 11.03 -12.35
N VAL A 285 0.92 11.75 -11.49
CA VAL A 285 0.55 13.16 -11.67
C VAL A 285 1.15 13.97 -10.52
N ALA A 286 1.93 15.00 -10.83
CA ALA A 286 2.51 15.92 -9.87
C ALA A 286 1.91 17.32 -10.04
N VAL A 287 1.32 17.85 -8.95
CA VAL A 287 0.71 19.18 -8.88
C VAL A 287 1.27 19.90 -7.65
N GLY A 288 2.30 20.73 -7.84
CA GLY A 288 3.04 21.30 -6.70
C GLY A 288 3.59 20.20 -5.77
N SER A 289 3.21 20.23 -4.49
CA SER A 289 3.53 19.18 -3.51
C SER A 289 2.57 17.98 -3.53
N HIS A 290 1.48 18.04 -4.28
CA HIS A 290 0.51 16.96 -4.39
C HIS A 290 0.96 15.94 -5.43
N ARG A 291 0.64 14.67 -5.17
CA ARG A 291 0.90 13.55 -6.07
C ARG A 291 -0.36 12.71 -6.19
N LEU A 292 -0.75 12.37 -7.41
CA LEU A 292 -1.96 11.60 -7.75
C LEU A 292 -1.59 10.51 -8.77
N ILE A 293 -2.49 9.56 -9.00
CA ILE A 293 -2.40 8.58 -10.08
C ILE A 293 -3.53 8.84 -11.06
N ALA A 294 -3.22 8.78 -12.35
CA ALA A 294 -4.20 8.69 -13.43
C ALA A 294 -4.10 7.31 -14.07
N ASP A 295 -5.24 6.71 -14.42
CA ASP A 295 -5.27 5.41 -15.09
C ASP A 295 -6.57 5.24 -15.87
N GLU A 296 -6.60 4.22 -16.71
CA GLU A 296 -7.81 3.81 -17.42
C GLU A 296 -8.41 2.53 -16.79
N PRO A 297 -9.71 2.26 -17.00
CA PRO A 297 -10.33 1.03 -16.54
C PRO A 297 -9.71 -0.20 -17.19
N VAL A 298 -9.88 -1.35 -16.54
CA VAL A 298 -9.39 -2.65 -17.05
C VAL A 298 -9.93 -2.97 -18.45
N SER A 299 -11.18 -2.58 -18.74
CA SER A 299 -11.80 -2.78 -20.06
C SER A 299 -11.08 -2.08 -21.21
N TYR A 300 -10.33 -1.01 -20.93
CA TYR A 300 -9.50 -0.30 -21.90
C TYR A 300 -8.03 -0.70 -21.84
N GLY A 301 -7.64 -1.58 -20.90
CA GLY A 301 -6.27 -2.08 -20.73
C GLY A 301 -5.44 -1.34 -19.69
N GLY A 302 -6.06 -0.47 -18.88
CA GLY A 302 -5.43 0.08 -17.67
C GLY A 302 -5.62 -0.82 -16.45
N PHE A 303 -5.20 -0.37 -15.28
CA PHE A 303 -5.32 -1.13 -14.02
C PHE A 303 -6.48 -0.70 -13.14
N ASP A 304 -7.23 0.34 -13.53
CA ASP A 304 -8.26 0.96 -12.68
C ASP A 304 -7.68 1.42 -11.33
N SER A 305 -6.43 1.89 -11.35
CA SER A 305 -5.66 2.25 -10.15
C SER A 305 -5.79 3.72 -9.75
N GLY A 306 -6.39 4.55 -10.60
CA GLY A 306 -6.67 5.96 -10.38
C GLY A 306 -7.78 6.45 -11.32
N PRO A 307 -8.26 7.70 -11.14
CA PRO A 307 -9.31 8.26 -11.99
C PRO A 307 -8.87 8.36 -13.45
N THR A 308 -9.83 8.25 -14.36
CA THR A 308 -9.62 8.52 -15.78
C THR A 308 -9.40 10.01 -16.04
N PRO A 309 -8.87 10.41 -17.21
CA PRO A 309 -8.77 11.82 -17.57
C PRO A 309 -10.11 12.58 -17.49
N TYR A 310 -11.23 11.95 -17.85
CA TYR A 310 -12.57 12.55 -17.74
C TYR A 310 -13.08 12.62 -16.29
N ASP A 311 -12.65 11.68 -15.43
CA ASP A 311 -12.92 11.79 -13.99
C ASP A 311 -12.15 12.96 -13.37
N PHE A 312 -10.94 13.27 -13.84
CA PHE A 312 -10.22 14.47 -13.42
C PHE A 312 -10.96 15.76 -13.83
N LEU A 313 -11.49 15.82 -15.06
CA LEU A 313 -12.33 16.95 -15.50
C LEU A 313 -13.60 17.07 -14.64
N SER A 314 -14.26 15.95 -14.38
CA SER A 314 -15.46 15.88 -13.54
C SER A 314 -15.16 16.31 -12.09
N THR A 315 -14.02 15.89 -11.55
CA THR A 315 -13.51 16.28 -10.23
C THR A 315 -13.25 17.79 -10.18
N ALA A 316 -12.59 18.35 -11.19
CA ALA A 316 -12.33 19.79 -11.26
C ALA A 316 -13.63 20.60 -11.30
N LEU A 317 -14.62 20.18 -12.09
CA LEU A 317 -15.92 20.84 -12.19
C LEU A 317 -16.71 20.74 -10.86
N GLY A 318 -16.74 19.56 -10.25
CA GLY A 318 -17.44 19.32 -8.98
C GLY A 318 -16.83 20.10 -7.81
N ALA A 319 -15.50 20.10 -7.71
CA ALA A 319 -14.76 20.85 -6.70
C ALA A 319 -15.00 22.35 -6.84
N CYS A 320 -14.81 22.89 -8.05
CA CYS A 320 -15.00 24.31 -8.33
C CYS A 320 -16.45 24.76 -8.06
N THR A 321 -17.44 23.92 -8.40
CA THR A 321 -18.85 24.18 -8.10
C THR A 321 -19.10 24.24 -6.59
N THR A 322 -18.65 23.23 -5.85
CA THR A 322 -18.86 23.13 -4.40
C THR A 322 -18.20 24.30 -3.66
N MET A 323 -16.97 24.68 -4.05
CA MET A 323 -16.27 25.85 -3.49
C MET A 323 -17.00 27.17 -3.80
N THR A 324 -17.52 27.33 -5.01
CA THR A 324 -18.28 28.53 -5.41
C THR A 324 -19.57 28.66 -4.61
N LEU A 325 -20.28 27.55 -4.38
CA LEU A 325 -21.49 27.52 -3.58
C LEU A 325 -21.21 27.81 -2.10
N ARG A 326 -20.13 27.27 -1.54
CA ARG A 326 -19.69 27.60 -0.17
C ARG A 326 -19.41 29.09 -0.03
N LEU A 327 -18.63 29.66 -0.96
CA LEU A 327 -18.35 31.11 -0.98
C LEU A 327 -19.65 31.95 -1.02
N TYR A 328 -20.61 31.54 -1.85
CA TYR A 328 -21.89 32.23 -1.95
C TYR A 328 -22.73 32.12 -0.67
N ALA A 329 -22.80 30.92 -0.10
CA ALA A 329 -23.50 30.66 1.16
C ALA A 329 -22.97 31.55 2.28
N ASP A 330 -21.65 31.60 2.44
CA ASP A 330 -21.00 32.39 3.49
C ASP A 330 -21.23 33.88 3.25
N ARG A 331 -21.09 34.36 2.01
CA ARG A 331 -21.32 35.78 1.65
C ARG A 331 -22.76 36.24 1.92
N LYS A 332 -23.73 35.34 1.76
CA LYS A 332 -25.16 35.62 1.96
C LYS A 332 -25.66 35.20 3.34
N ASN A 333 -24.79 34.66 4.19
CA ASN A 333 -25.13 34.06 5.49
C ASN A 333 -26.28 33.06 5.38
N LEU A 334 -26.26 32.22 4.34
CA LEU A 334 -27.29 31.20 4.13
C LEU A 334 -27.12 30.07 5.16
N PRO A 335 -28.22 29.53 5.71
CA PRO A 335 -28.18 28.44 6.69
C PRO A 335 -27.95 27.08 6.02
N ILE A 336 -26.93 26.96 5.17
CA ILE A 336 -26.61 25.72 4.44
C ILE A 336 -25.22 25.17 4.79
N SER A 337 -25.17 23.86 5.01
CA SER A 337 -23.99 23.07 5.36
C SER A 337 -23.87 21.84 4.46
N ASN A 338 -22.74 21.11 4.54
CA ASN A 338 -22.53 19.84 3.82
C ASN A 338 -22.86 19.88 2.31
N ILE A 339 -22.48 20.96 1.63
CA ILE A 339 -22.66 21.10 0.19
C ILE A 339 -21.84 20.01 -0.51
N SER A 340 -22.48 19.22 -1.37
CA SER A 340 -21.81 18.24 -2.23
C SER A 340 -22.29 18.38 -3.67
N THR A 341 -21.39 18.08 -4.61
CA THR A 341 -21.68 18.08 -6.05
C THR A 341 -21.20 16.77 -6.64
N THR A 342 -22.12 15.97 -7.16
CA THR A 342 -21.79 14.80 -7.99
C THR A 342 -21.79 15.22 -9.44
N VAL A 343 -20.76 14.81 -10.19
CA VAL A 343 -20.67 15.09 -11.63
C VAL A 343 -20.75 13.77 -12.39
N LEU A 344 -21.67 13.69 -13.34
CA LEU A 344 -21.83 12.56 -14.26
C LEU A 344 -21.34 12.97 -15.64
N HIS A 345 -20.55 12.11 -16.29
CA HIS A 345 -20.06 12.34 -17.65
C HIS A 345 -20.62 11.30 -18.62
N ALA A 346 -21.07 11.75 -19.79
CA ALA A 346 -21.49 10.87 -20.88
C ALA A 346 -21.20 11.51 -22.25
N LYS A 347 -20.99 10.68 -23.28
CA LYS A 347 -20.97 11.12 -24.68
C LYS A 347 -22.36 11.00 -25.28
N VAL A 348 -22.98 12.13 -25.62
CA VAL A 348 -24.33 12.22 -26.19
C VAL A 348 -24.28 12.80 -27.60
N HIS A 349 -25.30 12.56 -28.43
CA HIS A 349 -25.38 13.20 -29.74
C HIS A 349 -25.87 14.65 -29.58
N ALA A 350 -25.28 15.60 -30.30
CA ALA A 350 -25.59 17.02 -30.14
C ALA A 350 -27.05 17.36 -30.45
N SER A 351 -27.68 16.61 -31.37
CA SER A 351 -29.12 16.75 -31.68
C SER A 351 -30.04 16.33 -30.54
N ASP A 352 -29.55 15.49 -29.63
CA ASP A 352 -30.34 14.87 -28.57
C ASP A 352 -30.06 15.52 -27.21
N CYS A 353 -29.31 16.63 -27.19
CA CYS A 353 -29.00 17.43 -26.01
C CYS A 353 -29.83 18.71 -26.03
N ASP A 354 -30.94 18.73 -25.30
CA ASP A 354 -31.83 19.89 -25.23
C ASP A 354 -31.12 21.11 -24.63
N GLU A 355 -30.21 20.89 -23.67
CA GLU A 355 -29.52 21.92 -22.92
C GLU A 355 -28.23 22.45 -23.58
N CYS A 356 -27.85 21.93 -24.74
CA CYS A 356 -26.63 22.32 -25.44
C CYS A 356 -26.80 23.60 -26.27
N SER A 357 -25.72 24.37 -26.41
CA SER A 357 -25.71 25.62 -27.18
C SER A 357 -26.04 25.40 -28.66
N ASP A 358 -26.64 26.41 -29.30
CA ASP A 358 -27.04 26.34 -30.71
C ASP A 358 -25.83 26.06 -31.63
N GLU A 359 -24.65 26.60 -31.29
CA GLU A 359 -23.39 26.31 -32.00
C GLU A 359 -22.94 24.84 -31.89
N ALA A 360 -23.21 24.18 -30.75
CA ALA A 360 -22.91 22.76 -30.57
C ALA A 360 -23.89 21.87 -31.36
N LYS A 361 -25.16 22.28 -31.42
CA LYS A 361 -26.20 21.62 -32.22
C LYS A 361 -25.93 21.75 -33.73
N GLU A 362 -25.45 22.92 -34.18
CA GLU A 362 -25.09 23.16 -35.59
C GLU A 362 -23.85 22.41 -36.06
N LYS A 363 -22.83 22.23 -35.20
CA LYS A 363 -21.61 21.46 -35.55
C LYS A 363 -21.89 19.96 -35.73
N GLY A 364 -22.93 19.42 -35.10
CA GLY A 364 -23.31 18.01 -35.16
C GLY A 364 -22.29 17.05 -34.53
N GLY A 365 -22.66 15.77 -34.42
CA GLY A 365 -21.79 14.71 -33.86
C GLY A 365 -21.99 14.45 -32.37
N ARG A 366 -21.09 13.67 -31.76
CA ARG A 366 -21.13 13.37 -30.32
C ARG A 366 -20.36 14.43 -29.53
N ILE A 367 -20.98 14.91 -28.46
CA ILE A 367 -20.45 15.90 -27.53
C ILE A 367 -20.35 15.31 -26.11
N ASP A 368 -19.45 15.86 -25.31
CA ASP A 368 -19.30 15.51 -23.90
C ASP A 368 -20.33 16.29 -23.05
N ARG A 369 -21.23 15.57 -22.37
CA ARG A 369 -22.22 16.12 -21.44
C ARG A 369 -21.77 15.85 -20.01
N PHE A 370 -21.62 16.92 -19.23
CA PHE A 370 -21.38 16.87 -17.79
C PHE A 370 -22.63 17.31 -17.05
N GLU A 371 -23.22 16.42 -16.25
CA GLU A 371 -24.41 16.70 -15.45
C GLU A 371 -24.02 16.82 -13.97
N ARG A 372 -24.49 17.88 -13.30
CA ARG A 372 -24.20 18.12 -11.88
C ARG A 372 -25.44 17.86 -11.03
N LEU A 373 -25.30 17.00 -10.03
CA LEU A 373 -26.29 16.77 -8.99
C LEU A 373 -25.80 17.42 -7.71
N ILE A 374 -26.47 18.48 -7.27
CA ILE A 374 -26.05 19.30 -6.12
C ILE A 374 -26.97 18.98 -4.94
N SER A 375 -26.37 18.73 -3.78
CA SER A 375 -27.11 18.54 -2.52
C SER A 375 -26.47 19.34 -1.38
N TYR A 376 -27.27 19.68 -0.38
CA TYR A 376 -26.84 20.45 0.78
C TYR A 376 -27.83 20.25 1.93
N ASP A 377 -27.35 20.43 3.16
CA ASP A 377 -28.16 20.39 4.39
C ASP A 377 -28.54 21.82 4.78
N GLY A 378 -29.84 22.10 4.91
CA GLY A 378 -30.34 23.40 5.33
C GLY A 378 -31.66 23.75 4.68
N ASP A 379 -32.49 24.50 5.39
CA ASP A 379 -33.79 24.94 4.87
C ASP A 379 -33.63 26.30 4.19
N VAL A 380 -33.98 26.35 2.91
CA VAL A 380 -33.93 27.56 2.08
C VAL A 380 -35.17 27.59 1.20
N ASP A 381 -35.69 28.79 0.96
CA ASP A 381 -36.86 28.96 0.10
C ASP A 381 -36.57 28.58 -1.37
N ALA A 382 -37.65 28.45 -2.15
CA ALA A 382 -37.57 28.07 -3.55
C ALA A 382 -36.76 29.06 -4.40
N GLU A 383 -36.82 30.35 -4.06
CA GLU A 383 -36.06 31.40 -4.74
C GLU A 383 -34.56 31.23 -4.52
N THR A 384 -34.14 30.99 -3.27
CA THR A 384 -32.76 30.73 -2.90
C THR A 384 -32.26 29.43 -3.52
N ARG A 385 -33.09 28.38 -3.56
CA ARG A 385 -32.76 27.12 -4.24
C ARG A 385 -32.51 27.34 -5.74
N ALA A 386 -33.37 28.07 -6.43
CA ALA A 386 -33.15 28.42 -7.84
C ALA A 386 -31.85 29.23 -8.01
N ARG A 387 -31.62 30.19 -7.12
CA ARG A 387 -30.41 31.01 -7.17
C ARG A 387 -29.14 30.22 -6.91
N ILE A 388 -29.16 29.18 -6.06
CA ILE A 388 -28.04 28.28 -5.85
C ILE A 388 -27.63 27.60 -7.16
N LEU A 389 -28.58 27.12 -7.95
CA LEU A 389 -28.30 26.50 -9.26
C LEU A 389 -27.67 27.51 -10.23
N GLU A 390 -28.21 28.72 -10.31
CA GLU A 390 -27.63 29.78 -11.15
C GLU A 390 -26.22 30.21 -10.71
N ILE A 391 -25.91 30.11 -9.42
CA ILE A 391 -24.56 30.39 -8.90
C ILE A 391 -23.60 29.24 -9.22
N ALA A 392 -24.09 28.00 -9.24
CA ALA A 392 -23.29 26.84 -9.64
C ALA A 392 -22.74 27.02 -11.08
N ASP A 393 -23.53 27.59 -11.99
CA ASP A 393 -23.12 27.89 -13.38
C ASP A 393 -22.06 28.99 -13.49
N LYS A 394 -21.80 29.73 -12.42
CA LYS A 394 -20.81 30.82 -12.43
C LYS A 394 -19.43 30.39 -11.99
N CYS A 395 -19.23 29.11 -11.66
CA CYS A 395 -17.94 28.62 -11.22
C CYS A 395 -16.89 28.71 -12.38
N PRO A 396 -15.63 29.10 -12.12
CA PRO A 396 -14.63 29.30 -13.16
C PRO A 396 -14.42 28.12 -14.13
N VAL A 397 -14.42 26.88 -13.61
CA VAL A 397 -14.25 25.68 -14.43
C VAL A 397 -15.41 25.47 -15.38
N HIS A 398 -16.65 25.70 -14.93
CA HIS A 398 -17.84 25.65 -15.81
C HIS A 398 -17.69 26.59 -17.00
N LYS A 399 -17.34 27.86 -16.75
CA LYS A 399 -17.14 28.86 -17.82
C LYS A 399 -16.05 28.45 -18.80
N THR A 400 -14.99 27.79 -18.32
CA THR A 400 -13.88 27.31 -19.15
C THR A 400 -14.32 26.17 -20.07
N LEU A 401 -15.17 25.26 -19.57
CA LEU A 401 -15.73 24.16 -20.35
C LEU A 401 -16.71 24.65 -21.42
N GLU A 402 -17.55 25.63 -21.10
CA GLU A 402 -18.53 26.17 -22.06
C GLU A 402 -17.91 27.09 -23.13
N ALA A 403 -16.98 27.98 -22.73
CA ALA A 403 -16.39 28.94 -23.67
C ALA A 403 -15.38 28.29 -24.64
N GLY A 404 -14.90 27.08 -24.33
CA GLY A 404 -13.81 26.44 -25.03
C GLY A 404 -12.45 27.04 -24.67
N SER A 405 -11.40 26.21 -24.68
CA SER A 405 -10.03 26.61 -24.35
C SER A 405 -9.09 26.38 -25.52
N ALA A 406 -8.09 27.25 -25.68
CA ALA A 406 -7.00 27.03 -26.63
C ALA A 406 -5.93 26.12 -26.01
N VAL A 407 -5.66 24.97 -26.65
CA VAL A 407 -4.60 24.04 -26.24
C VAL A 407 -3.43 24.20 -27.22
N VAL A 408 -2.24 24.55 -26.70
CA VAL A 408 -1.03 24.76 -27.51
C VAL A 408 0.01 23.71 -27.15
N THR A 409 0.44 22.92 -28.14
CA THR A 409 1.44 21.85 -27.97
C THR A 409 2.83 22.33 -28.38
N LYS A 410 3.83 22.12 -27.52
CA LYS A 410 5.24 22.42 -27.78
C LYS A 410 6.12 21.27 -27.25
N GLU A 411 7.23 20.99 -27.92
CA GLU A 411 8.26 20.07 -27.43
C GLU A 411 9.11 20.77 -26.36
N LYS A 412 9.40 20.10 -25.24
CA LYS A 412 10.36 20.59 -24.24
C LYS A 412 11.75 20.35 -24.83
N PRO A 413 12.59 21.40 -24.99
CA PRO A 413 13.90 21.30 -25.64
C PRO A 413 14.90 20.44 -24.87
#